data_AF-A0A4Q3HDR2-F1
#
_entry.id   AF-A0A4Q3HDR2-F1
#
_cell.length_a   1.000
_cell.length_b   1.000
_cell.length_c   1.000
_cell.angle_alpha   90.00
_cell.angle_beta   90.00
_cell.angle_gamma   90.00
#
_symmetry.space_group_name_H-M   'P 1'
#
loop_
_entity.id
_entity.type
_entity.pdbx_description
1 polymer ?
#
loop_
_entity_poly.entity_id
_entity_poly.type
_entity_poly.pdbx_seq_one_letter_code
_entity_poly.pdbx_strand_id
1 'polypeptide(L)' 'MTLPVFPVEGGCQCGAVRYRITASPLTVYNCHCRDCQRASGATHT' A
#
# COMPACT_ATOMS: atom_id res chain seq x y z
N MET A 1 -2.57 -12.99 10.74
CA MET A 1 -2.76 -11.56 10.36
C MET A 1 -4.25 -11.34 10.20
N THR A 2 -4.84 -10.43 10.98
CA THR A 2 -6.28 -10.13 10.97
C THR A 2 -6.54 -8.91 10.09
N LEU A 3 -7.66 -8.87 9.37
CA LEU A 3 -8.01 -7.73 8.53
C LEU A 3 -8.29 -6.48 9.39
N PRO A 4 -7.92 -5.27 8.93
CA PRO A 4 -8.22 -4.04 9.63
C PRO A 4 -9.73 -3.73 9.59
N VAL A 5 -10.21 -3.02 10.61
CA VAL A 5 -11.57 -2.45 10.63
C VAL A 5 -11.57 -1.21 9.75
N PHE A 6 -12.54 -1.12 8.84
CA PHE A 6 -12.69 0.02 7.94
C PHE A 6 -13.57 1.12 8.58
N PRO A 7 -13.34 2.40 8.22
CA PRO A 7 -12.39 2.87 7.21
C PRO A 7 -10.93 2.95 7.70
N VAL A 8 -9.98 2.77 6.78
CA VAL A 8 -8.54 2.95 7.02
C VAL A 8 -8.04 4.19 6.29
N GLU A 9 -7.29 5.04 6.98
CA GLU A 9 -6.68 6.24 6.39
C GLU A 9 -5.31 5.92 5.77
N GLY A 10 -5.00 6.55 4.64
CA GLY A 10 -3.73 6.45 3.95
C GLY A 10 -3.32 7.76 3.28
N GLY A 11 -2.13 7.77 2.70
CA GLY A 11 -1.63 8.94 1.98
C GLY A 11 -0.38 8.64 1.19
N CYS A 12 -0.13 9.47 0.18
CA CYS A 12 1.13 9.42 -0.56
C CYS A 12 2.27 9.96 0.30
N GLN A 13 3.49 9.43 0.09
CA GLN A 13 4.70 9.87 0.79
C GLN A 13 5.05 11.35 0.55
N CYS A 14 4.51 11.98 -0.51
CA CYS A 14 4.67 13.41 -0.73
C CYS A 14 3.91 14.29 0.28
N GLY A 15 3.02 13.70 1.10
CA GLY A 15 2.20 14.40 2.09
C GLY A 15 1.01 15.17 1.51
N ALA A 16 1.04 15.53 0.22
CA ALA A 16 -0.02 16.31 -0.43
C ALA A 16 -1.30 15.51 -0.71
N VAL A 17 -1.23 14.18 -0.80
CA VAL A 17 -2.38 13.31 -1.13
C VAL A 17 -2.78 12.46 0.06
N ARG A 18 -4.05 12.52 0.45
CA ARG A 18 -4.67 11.72 1.52
C ARG A 18 -5.88 10.99 0.98
N TYR A 19 -6.08 9.74 1.41
CA TYR A 19 -7.19 8.92 0.96
C TYR A 19 -7.70 8.03 2.08
N ARG A 20 -8.96 7.59 1.95
CA ARG A 20 -9.63 6.68 2.86
C ARG A 20 -10.05 5.42 2.12
N ILE A 21 -9.69 4.27 2.67
CA ILE A 21 -10.14 2.96 2.19
C ILE A 21 -11.35 2.57 3.03
N THR A 22 -12.52 2.42 2.41
CA THR A 22 -13.80 2.20 3.11
C THR A 22 -14.20 0.73 3.21
N ALA A 23 -13.52 -0.16 2.48
CA ALA A 23 -13.81 -1.58 2.43
C ALA A 23 -12.55 -2.39 2.09
N SER A 24 -12.64 -3.71 2.25
CA SER A 24 -11.54 -4.61 1.90
C SER A 24 -11.16 -4.46 0.42
N PRO A 25 -9.86 -4.42 0.08
CA PRO A 25 -9.41 -4.58 -1.30
C PRO A 25 -9.89 -5.93 -1.86
N LEU A 26 -10.18 -5.96 -3.15
CA LEU A 26 -10.50 -7.21 -3.86
C LEU A 26 -9.30 -8.16 -3.88
N THR A 27 -8.10 -7.59 -3.96
CA THR A 27 -6.85 -8.34 -3.98
C THR A 27 -5.68 -7.43 -3.59
N VAL A 28 -4.60 -8.01 -3.10
CA VAL A 28 -3.36 -7.31 -2.75
C VAL A 28 -2.20 -8.08 -3.37
N TYR A 29 -1.40 -7.39 -4.18
CA TYR A 29 -0.20 -7.96 -4.80
C TYR A 29 1.01 -7.10 -4.49
N ASN A 30 2.14 -7.76 -4.28
CA ASN A 30 3.45 -7.14 -4.25
C ASN A 30 4.10 -7.29 -5.63
N CYS A 31 4.42 -6.17 -6.26
CA CYS A 31 5.21 -6.20 -7.49
C CYS A 31 6.70 -6.29 -7.12
N HIS A 32 7.41 -7.22 -7.76
CA HIS A 32 8.85 -7.45 -7.54
C HIS A 32 9.75 -6.79 -8.61
N CYS A 33 9.18 -5.91 -9.45
CA CYS A 33 10.00 -5.18 -10.41
C CYS A 33 10.98 -4.24 -9.69
N ARG A 34 12.07 -3.88 -10.36
CA ARG A 34 13.12 -3.03 -9.79
C ARG A 34 12.62 -1.65 -9.35
N ASP A 35 11.60 -1.13 -10.01
CA ASP A 35 11.05 0.19 -9.67
C ASP A 35 10.22 0.12 -8.39
N CYS A 36 9.40 -0.92 -8.22
CA CYS A 36 8.68 -1.16 -6.98
C CYS A 36 9.63 -1.45 -5.82
N GLN A 37 10.68 -2.25 -6.04
CA GLN A 37 11.73 -2.50 -5.06
C GLN A 37 12.40 -1.20 -4.59
N ARG A 38 12.78 -0.30 -5.52
CA ARG A 38 13.37 1.01 -5.18
C ARG A 38 12.39 1.89 -4.41
N ALA A 39 11.14 1.95 -4.83
CA ALA A 39 10.13 2.80 -4.21
C ALA A 39 9.76 2.32 -2.79
N SER A 40 9.72 1.01 -2.54
CA SER A 40 9.34 0.44 -1.24
C SER A 40 10.52 0.08 -0.34
N GLY A 41 11.76 0.14 -0.84
CA GLY A 41 12.96 -0.31 -0.13
C GLY A 41 13.07 -1.84 0.01
N ALA A 42 12.36 -2.59 -0.83
CA ALA A 42 12.38 -4.05 -0.80
C ALA A 42 13.58 -4.62 -1.57
N THR A 43 14.27 -5.62 -1.01
CA THR A 43 15.52 -6.19 -1.57
C THR A 43 15.38 -7.64 -2.05
N HIS A 44 14.17 -8.20 -2.05
CA HIS A 44 13.91 -9.57 -2.50
C HIS A 44 13.47 -9.59 -3.97
N THR A 45 13.99 -10.54 -4.74
CA THR A 45 13.60 -10.83 -6.13
C THR A 45 12.40 -11.76 -6.20
#